data_AF-T1HHT3-F1
#
_entry.id   AF-T1HHT3-F1
#
_cell.length_a   1.000
_cell.length_b   1.000
_cell.length_c   1.000
_cell.angle_alpha   90.00
_cell.angle_beta   90.00
_cell.angle_gamma   90.00
#
_symmetry.space_group_name_H-M   'P 1'
#
loop_
_entity.id
_entity.type
_entity.pdbx_description
1 polymer ?
#
loop_
_entity_poly.entity_id
_entity_poly.type
_entity_poly.pdbx_seq_one_letter_code
_entity_poly.pdbx_strand_id
1 'polypeptide(L)'
;MIQLQVITKLLLLKIVFVECSELIVNTTQGQLRGREFKSRNGRKVAAFSGIPFAKPPLGQLRFQLKPSKLLPVIFYIPGGGFNFGSGEIDKTPEYFMDYDVVVVMHNYRLGPFGITFFNYYK
;
A
#
# COMPACT_ATOMS: atom_id res chain seq x y z
N MET A 1 -19.88 28.32 37.25
CA MET A 1 -19.93 26.83 37.18
C MET A 1 -20.34 26.29 35.81
N ILE A 2 -21.20 26.97 35.03
CA ILE A 2 -21.68 26.50 33.70
C ILE A 2 -20.57 26.54 32.62
N GLN A 3 -19.76 27.61 32.57
CA GLN A 3 -18.68 27.77 31.59
C GLN A 3 -17.65 26.62 31.65
N LEU A 4 -17.27 26.16 32.84
CA LEU A 4 -16.30 25.09 33.02
C LEU A 4 -16.81 23.74 32.49
N GLN A 5 -18.11 23.46 32.63
CA GLN A 5 -18.72 22.22 32.12
C GLN A 5 -18.91 22.23 30.60
N VAL A 6 -19.10 23.41 30.00
CA VAL A 6 -19.18 23.56 28.54
C VAL A 6 -17.80 23.35 27.91
N ILE A 7 -16.75 23.92 28.50
CA ILE A 7 -15.38 23.76 28.01
C ILE A 7 -14.93 22.30 28.09
N THR A 8 -15.21 21.58 29.19
CA THR A 8 -14.86 20.17 29.31
C THR A 8 -15.63 19.28 28.34
N LYS A 9 -16.93 19.55 28.11
CA LYS A 9 -17.72 18.85 27.07
C LYS A 9 -17.18 19.10 25.66
N LEU A 10 -16.77 20.33 25.34
CA LEU A 10 -16.15 20.67 24.05
C LEU A 10 -14.79 19.99 23.86
N LEU A 11 -14.00 19.85 24.93
CA LEU A 11 -12.71 19.15 24.89
C LEU A 11 -12.90 17.64 24.66
N LEU A 12 -13.87 17.01 25.35
CA LEU A 12 -14.20 15.60 25.17
C LEU A 12 -14.76 15.30 23.78
N LEU A 13 -15.56 16.21 23.22
CA LEU A 13 -16.07 16.09 21.85
C LEU A 13 -14.94 16.11 20.82
N LYS A 14 -13.94 16.98 21.00
CA LYS A 14 -12.77 17.03 20.10
C LYS A 14 -11.90 15.78 20.16
N ILE A 15 -11.78 15.11 21.30
CA ILE A 15 -10.99 13.87 21.44
C ILE A 15 -11.60 12.72 20.63
N VAL A 16 -12.94 12.69 20.48
CA VAL A 16 -13.63 11.69 19.65
C VAL A 16 -13.37 11.93 18.16
N PHE A 17 -13.21 13.18 17.74
CA PHE A 17 -12.85 13.56 16.37
C PHE A 17 -11.33 13.70 16.23
N VAL A 18 -10.61 12.59 16.30
CA VAL A 18 -9.27 12.50 15.71
C VAL A 18 -9.43 12.65 14.21
N GLU A 19 -8.99 13.78 13.65
CA GLU A 19 -8.94 14.00 12.22
C GLU A 19 -7.78 13.18 11.65
N CYS A 20 -8.10 11.94 11.25
CA CYS A 20 -7.22 11.09 10.47
C CYS A 20 -7.24 11.65 9.05
N SER A 21 -6.30 12.54 8.70
CA SER A 21 -6.25 13.16 7.38
C SER A 21 -6.27 12.08 6.30
N GLU A 22 -7.39 11.97 5.57
CA GLU A 22 -7.56 10.95 4.55
C GLU A 22 -6.73 11.31 3.32
N LEU A 23 -5.76 10.47 2.97
CA LEU A 23 -4.98 10.66 1.76
C LEU A 23 -5.72 10.01 0.59
N ILE A 24 -6.39 10.80 -0.25
CA ILE A 24 -7.15 10.30 -1.42
C ILE A 24 -6.44 10.69 -2.72
N VAL A 25 -6.24 9.71 -3.60
CA VAL A 25 -5.61 9.90 -4.92
C VAL A 25 -6.56 9.44 -6.02
N ASN A 26 -6.77 10.27 -7.03
CA ASN A 26 -7.55 9.91 -8.22
C ASN A 26 -6.67 9.12 -9.20
N THR A 27 -7.11 7.91 -9.56
CA THR A 27 -6.49 7.10 -10.63
C THR A 27 -7.48 6.88 -11.77
N THR A 28 -6.98 6.42 -12.91
CA THR A 28 -7.84 6.06 -14.07
C THR A 28 -8.84 4.95 -13.76
N GLN A 29 -8.59 4.13 -12.74
CA GLN A 29 -9.45 3.02 -12.32
C GLN A 29 -10.37 3.37 -11.14
N GLY A 30 -10.30 4.60 -10.63
CA GLY A 30 -11.10 5.07 -9.48
C GLY A 30 -10.25 5.77 -8.42
N GLN A 31 -10.88 6.11 -7.30
CA GLN A 31 -10.21 6.76 -6.18
C GLN A 31 -9.52 5.73 -5.28
N LEU A 32 -8.26 6.00 -4.96
CA LEU A 32 -7.49 5.24 -4.00
C LEU A 32 -7.44 6.00 -2.69
N ARG A 33 -7.92 5.36 -1.62
CA ARG A 33 -7.68 5.82 -0.26
C ARG A 33 -6.36 5.23 0.24
N GLY A 34 -5.48 6.10 0.70
CA GLY A 34 -4.21 5.79 1.31
C GLY A 34 -4.12 6.32 2.73
N ARG A 35 -2.94 6.13 3.33
CA ARG A 35 -2.57 6.64 4.64
C ARG A 35 -1.20 7.28 4.54
N GLU A 36 -0.94 8.30 5.36
CA GLU A 36 0.43 8.76 5.57
C GLU A 36 1.14 7.81 6.52
N PHE A 37 2.34 7.40 6.15
CA PHE A 37 3.27 6.63 6.96
C PHE A 37 4.50 7.50 7.24
N LYS A 38 5.12 7.36 8.41
CA LYS A 38 6.39 8.02 8.70
C LYS A 38 7.51 7.01 8.57
N SER A 39 8.44 7.26 7.65
CA SER A 39 9.69 6.52 7.57
C SER A 39 10.50 6.69 8.86
N ARG A 40 11.51 5.83 9.03
CA ARG A 40 12.45 5.85 10.15
C ARG A 40 13.13 7.20 10.35
N ASN A 41 13.47 7.91 9.27
CA ASN A 41 14.06 9.25 9.32
C ASN A 41 13.03 10.38 9.55
N GLY A 42 11.77 10.06 9.80
CA GLY A 42 10.67 11.02 9.98
C GLY A 42 10.07 11.54 8.67
N ARG A 43 10.52 11.07 7.50
CA ARG A 43 9.94 11.43 6.21
C ARG A 43 8.51 10.91 6.11
N LYS A 44 7.60 11.79 5.73
CA LYS A 44 6.22 11.40 5.43
C LYS A 44 6.15 10.73 4.06
N VAL A 45 5.52 9.56 4.00
CA VAL A 45 5.36 8.76 2.80
C VAL A 45 3.91 8.39 2.64
N ALA A 46 3.41 8.47 1.40
CA ALA A 46 2.08 8.03 1.04
C ALA A 46 2.06 6.51 0.86
N ALA A 47 1.19 5.81 1.61
CA ALA A 47 1.01 4.37 1.51
C ALA A 47 -0.41 4.02 1.05
N PHE A 48 -0.51 3.16 0.05
CA PHE A 48 -1.79 2.67 -0.48
C PHE A 48 -1.80 1.14 -0.41
N SER A 49 -2.84 0.57 0.19
CA SER A 49 -2.96 -0.88 0.40
C SER A 49 -4.24 -1.41 -0.23
N GLY A 50 -4.25 -2.71 -0.56
CA GLY A 50 -5.45 -3.36 -1.09
C GLY A 50 -5.82 -2.96 -2.52
N ILE A 51 -4.88 -2.37 -3.27
CA ILE A 51 -5.09 -2.04 -4.68
C ILE A 51 -5.15 -3.37 -5.47
N PRO A 52 -6.29 -3.71 -6.09
CA PRO A 52 -6.38 -4.89 -6.93
C PRO A 52 -5.56 -4.67 -8.22
N PHE A 53 -4.60 -5.55 -8.51
CA PHE A 53 -3.56 -5.28 -9.51
C PHE A 53 -3.59 -6.14 -10.78
N ALA A 54 -4.50 -7.13 -10.94
CA ALA A 54 -4.38 -8.06 -12.07
C ALA A 54 -5.68 -8.53 -12.74
N LYS A 55 -5.83 -8.08 -13.99
CA LYS A 55 -6.18 -8.89 -15.18
C LYS A 55 -4.87 -9.03 -16.00
N PRO A 56 -4.55 -10.19 -16.64
CA PRO A 56 -3.26 -10.39 -17.30
C PRO A 56 -2.94 -9.30 -18.35
N PRO A 57 -1.68 -8.82 -18.43
CA PRO A 57 -1.30 -7.75 -19.34
C PRO A 57 -1.15 -8.29 -20.77
N LEU A 58 -2.28 -8.49 -21.45
CA LEU A 58 -2.35 -8.95 -22.83
C LEU A 58 -2.31 -7.74 -23.79
N GLY A 59 -1.60 -7.86 -24.90
CA GLY A 59 -1.60 -6.88 -26.00
C GLY A 59 -0.41 -5.89 -26.04
N GLN A 60 -0.54 -4.87 -26.87
CA GLN A 60 0.54 -3.95 -27.29
C GLN A 60 1.05 -3.00 -26.19
N LEU A 61 0.38 -2.93 -25.03
CA LEU A 61 0.74 -2.03 -23.92
C LEU A 61 2.04 -2.42 -23.19
N ARG A 62 2.62 -3.59 -23.49
CA ARG A 62 3.92 -4.05 -22.94
C ARG A 62 5.09 -3.10 -23.23
N PHE A 63 4.97 -2.20 -24.23
CA PHE A 63 6.11 -1.44 -24.76
C PHE A 63 5.90 0.08 -24.89
N GLN A 64 4.96 0.69 -24.15
CA GLN A 64 4.77 2.15 -24.20
C GLN A 64 5.90 2.92 -23.50
N LEU A 65 6.30 4.05 -24.11
CA LEU A 65 7.32 4.96 -23.60
C LEU A 65 6.85 5.64 -22.31
N LYS A 66 7.76 5.70 -21.34
CA LYS A 66 7.52 6.13 -19.97
C LYS A 66 7.56 7.66 -19.80
N PRO A 67 6.79 8.24 -18.84
CA PRO A 67 6.82 9.68 -18.54
C PRO A 67 8.21 10.22 -18.15
N SER A 68 8.41 11.54 -18.30
CA SER A 68 9.70 12.24 -18.20
C SER A 68 10.29 12.39 -16.80
N LYS A 69 9.56 12.07 -15.73
CA LYS A 69 10.11 12.04 -14.36
C LYS A 69 9.47 10.92 -13.55
N LEU A 70 10.05 9.74 -13.67
CA LEU A 70 9.67 8.57 -12.87
C LEU A 70 10.69 8.35 -11.76
N LEU A 71 10.20 8.06 -10.56
CA LEU A 71 11.03 7.47 -9.53
C LEU A 71 11.30 5.99 -9.87
N PRO A 72 12.48 5.45 -9.51
CA PRO A 72 12.72 4.02 -9.61
C PRO A 72 11.69 3.26 -8.77
N VAL A 73 11.22 2.13 -9.31
CA VAL A 73 10.21 1.28 -8.67
C VAL A 73 10.89 0.01 -8.17
N ILE A 74 10.85 -0.21 -6.87
CA ILE A 74 11.31 -1.45 -6.22
C ILE A 74 10.09 -2.36 -6.07
N PHE A 75 10.10 -3.47 -6.81
CA PHE A 75 9.08 -4.51 -6.71
C PHE A 75 9.57 -5.61 -5.77
N TYR A 76 9.00 -5.69 -4.57
CA TYR A 76 9.41 -6.67 -3.56
C TYR A 76 8.54 -7.93 -3.65
N ILE A 77 9.18 -9.08 -3.81
CA ILE A 77 8.53 -10.40 -3.77
C ILE A 77 8.83 -11.01 -2.40
N PRO A 78 7.80 -11.19 -1.54
CA PRO A 78 7.99 -11.86 -0.26
C PRO A 78 8.54 -13.28 -0.47
N GLY A 79 9.55 -13.64 0.33
CA GLY A 79 10.07 -15.00 0.41
C GLY A 79 9.11 -15.98 1.08
N GLY A 80 9.64 -17.05 1.69
CA GLY A 80 8.82 -18.05 2.43
C GLY A 80 8.50 -19.32 1.65
N GLY A 81 9.36 -19.66 0.67
CA GLY A 81 9.34 -20.95 -0.02
C GLY A 81 8.01 -21.28 -0.69
N PHE A 82 7.27 -20.26 -1.13
CA PHE A 82 5.92 -20.36 -1.68
C PHE A 82 4.84 -20.89 -0.73
N ASN A 83 5.13 -21.09 0.56
CA ASN A 83 4.18 -21.67 1.52
C ASN A 83 3.65 -20.64 2.53
N PHE A 84 4.41 -19.59 2.80
CA PHE A 84 4.05 -18.51 3.71
C PHE A 84 4.64 -17.18 3.21
N GLY A 85 4.09 -16.05 3.64
CA GLY A 85 4.55 -14.71 3.26
C GLY A 85 3.39 -13.75 2.98
N SER A 86 3.63 -12.45 3.17
CA SER A 86 2.67 -11.40 2.87
C SER A 86 3.38 -10.12 2.40
N GLY A 87 2.69 -9.32 1.59
CA GLY A 87 3.09 -7.98 1.18
C GLY A 87 2.62 -6.90 2.16
N GLU A 88 2.82 -7.12 3.46
CA GLU A 88 2.36 -6.21 4.50
C GLU A 88 3.33 -5.03 4.68
N ILE A 89 2.78 -3.81 4.67
CA ILE A 89 3.53 -2.55 4.73
C ILE A 89 4.26 -2.38 6.08
N ASP A 90 3.77 -2.99 7.16
CA ASP A 90 4.33 -2.75 8.49
C ASP A 90 5.59 -3.58 8.79
N LYS A 91 5.96 -4.53 7.93
CA LYS A 91 7.04 -5.50 8.24
C LYS A 91 8.36 -5.27 7.52
N THR A 92 8.40 -4.46 6.44
CA THR A 92 9.53 -4.56 5.49
C THR A 92 9.99 -3.28 4.76
N PRO A 93 9.16 -2.26 4.42
CA PRO A 93 9.55 -1.20 3.50
C PRO A 93 10.26 0.01 4.14
N GLU A 94 10.36 0.11 5.46
CA GLU A 94 10.82 1.34 6.12
C GLU A 94 12.20 1.83 5.63
N TYR A 95 13.14 0.91 5.41
CA TYR A 95 14.48 1.28 4.92
C TYR A 95 14.48 1.87 3.51
N PHE A 96 13.60 1.39 2.63
CA PHE A 96 13.51 1.88 1.26
C PHE A 96 12.77 3.22 1.19
N MET A 97 11.88 3.48 2.14
CA MET A 97 11.11 4.72 2.25
C MET A 97 11.94 5.95 2.65
N ASP A 98 13.19 5.74 3.10
CA ASP A 98 14.15 6.83 3.34
C ASP A 98 14.68 7.46 2.02
N TYR A 99 14.48 6.80 0.87
CA TYR A 99 14.97 7.21 -0.44
C TYR A 99 13.84 7.67 -1.38
N ASP A 100 14.18 8.41 -2.44
CA ASP A 100 13.24 8.83 -3.48
C ASP A 100 12.92 7.66 -4.45
N VAL A 101 12.21 6.66 -3.93
CA VAL A 101 11.83 5.44 -4.65
C VAL A 101 10.35 5.12 -4.41
N VAL A 102 9.74 4.36 -5.33
CA VAL A 102 8.41 3.78 -5.12
C VAL A 102 8.59 2.31 -4.75
N VAL A 103 8.11 1.91 -3.58
CA VAL A 103 8.14 0.52 -3.14
C VAL A 103 6.77 -0.11 -3.36
N VAL A 104 6.74 -1.25 -4.03
CA VAL A 104 5.49 -1.97 -4.29
C VAL A 104 5.58 -3.39 -3.75
N MET A 105 4.68 -3.69 -2.81
CA MET A 105 4.55 -5.00 -2.17
C MET A 105 3.25 -5.65 -2.60
N HIS A 106 3.29 -6.96 -2.83
CA HIS A 106 2.16 -7.70 -3.35
C HIS A 106 2.00 -9.02 -2.62
N ASN A 107 0.76 -9.48 -2.53
CA ASN A 107 0.45 -10.84 -2.15
C ASN A 107 0.40 -11.72 -3.40
N TYR A 108 0.90 -12.95 -3.29
CA TYR A 108 0.74 -14.00 -4.27
C TYR A 108 0.14 -15.23 -3.61
N ARG A 109 -0.46 -16.12 -4.41
CA ARG A 109 -1.06 -17.36 -3.89
C ARG A 109 0.04 -18.29 -3.38
N LEU A 110 -0.21 -18.92 -2.23
CA LEU A 110 0.73 -19.80 -1.53
C LEU A 110 0.26 -21.26 -1.57
N GLY A 111 1.19 -22.17 -1.34
CA GLY A 111 0.96 -23.61 -1.24
C GLY A 111 0.33 -24.19 -2.52
N PRO A 112 -0.50 -25.24 -2.40
CA PRO A 112 -1.17 -25.86 -3.53
C PRO A 112 -2.02 -24.89 -4.38
N PHE A 113 -2.50 -23.79 -3.79
CA PHE A 113 -3.24 -22.76 -4.52
C PHE A 113 -2.35 -21.87 -5.41
N GLY A 114 -1.03 -21.90 -5.22
CA GLY A 114 -0.07 -21.10 -5.97
C GLY A 114 0.81 -21.88 -6.95
N ILE A 115 1.16 -23.13 -6.63
CA ILE A 115 2.25 -23.86 -7.32
C ILE A 115 1.91 -25.30 -7.75
N THR A 116 0.65 -25.73 -7.71
CA THR A 116 0.31 -27.09 -8.16
C THR A 116 0.42 -27.20 -9.68
N PHE A 117 1.29 -28.10 -10.16
CA PHE A 117 1.38 -28.50 -11.57
C PHE A 117 0.69 -29.85 -11.74
N PHE A 118 -0.44 -29.88 -12.45
CA PHE A 118 -1.04 -31.13 -12.91
C PHE A 118 -0.45 -31.48 -14.28
N ASN A 119 0.47 -32.44 -14.31
CA ASN A 119 0.83 -33.10 -15.57
C ASN A 119 -0.27 -34.10 -15.90
N TYR A 120 -1.13 -33.73 -16.85
CA TYR A 120 -2.02 -34.67 -17.51
C TYR A 120 -1.19 -35.43 -18.55
N TYR A 121 -0.74 -36.64 -18.20
CA TYR A 121 -0.20 -37.56 -19.21
C TYR A 121 -1.38 -38.06 -20.06
N LYS A 122 -1.30 -37.82 -21.36
CA LYS A 122 -2.16 -38.43 -22.38
C LYS A 122 -1.33 -39.40 -23.19
#